data_AF-A0A4Y2CXA1-F1
#
_entry.id   AF-A0A4Y2CXA1-F1
#
_cell.length_a   1.000
_cell.length_b   1.000
_cell.length_c   1.000
_cell.angle_alpha   90.00
_cell.angle_beta   90.00
_cell.angle_gamma   90.00
#
_symmetry.space_group_name_H-M   'P 1'
#
loop_
_entity.id
_entity.type
_entity.pdbx_description
1 polymer ?
#
loop_
_entity_poly.entity_id
_entity_poly.type
_entity_poly.pdbx_seq_one_letter_code
_entity_poly.pdbx_strand_id
1 'polypeptide(L)'
;MYYEYRNKLSATKCHQKMCERLGVTTVSYDTVKVWFRKFKAGDFDIEDERHSGHRIEVDYEQLKQIIAQDRNVSTRTIALELKFAKKTIVNALKRINVTFKFNL
;
A
#
# COMPACT_ATOMS: atom_id res chain seq x y z
N MET A 1 -18.33 -11.05 1.95
CA MET A 1 -18.19 -12.15 0.97
C MET A 1 -17.83 -13.48 1.62
N TYR A 2 -16.78 -13.55 2.45
CA TYR A 2 -16.35 -14.79 3.11
C TYR A 2 -17.46 -15.53 3.88
N TYR A 3 -18.27 -14.78 4.65
CA TYR A 3 -19.42 -15.35 5.36
C TYR A 3 -20.42 -16.06 4.43
N GLU A 4 -20.76 -15.45 3.29
CA GLU A 4 -21.69 -16.03 2.31
C GLU A 4 -21.06 -17.24 1.60
N TYR A 5 -19.74 -17.23 1.37
CA TYR A 5 -18.99 -18.38 0.87
C TYR A 5 -19.01 -19.57 1.85
N ARG A 6 -18.81 -19.32 3.15
CA ARG A 6 -18.92 -20.33 4.22
C ARG A 6 -20.30 -20.99 4.26
N ASN A 7 -21.35 -20.20 3.99
CA ASN A 7 -22.73 -20.67 3.86
C ASN A 7 -23.04 -21.35 2.51
N LYS A 8 -22.03 -21.71 1.72
CA LYS A 8 -22.15 -22.40 0.43
C LYS A 8 -22.99 -21.64 -0.60
N LEU A 9 -23.09 -20.32 -0.48
CA LEU A 9 -23.78 -19.52 -1.49
C LEU A 9 -22.90 -19.35 -2.73
N SER A 10 -23.53 -19.13 -3.88
CA SER A 10 -22.84 -18.82 -5.13
C SER A 10 -22.36 -17.36 -5.15
N ALA A 11 -21.36 -17.08 -5.99
CA ALA A 11 -20.87 -15.72 -6.20
C ALA A 11 -21.99 -14.77 -6.65
N THR A 12 -22.91 -15.25 -7.51
CA THR A 12 -24.09 -14.49 -7.96
C THR A 12 -25.01 -14.11 -6.81
N LYS A 13 -25.32 -15.07 -5.92
CA LYS A 13 -26.19 -14.83 -4.76
C LYS A 13 -25.52 -13.94 -3.72
N CYS A 14 -24.20 -14.05 -3.57
CA CYS A 14 -23.42 -13.13 -2.75
C CYS A 14 -23.46 -11.70 -3.29
N HIS A 15 -23.27 -11.51 -4.60
CA HIS A 15 -23.36 -10.19 -5.24
C HIS A 15 -24.74 -9.55 -5.06
N GLN A 16 -25.82 -10.28 -5.35
CA GLN A 16 -27.19 -9.80 -5.15
C GLN A 16 -27.44 -9.33 -3.72
N LYS A 17 -27.13 -10.17 -2.72
CA LYS A 17 -27.27 -9.82 -1.31
C LYS A 17 -26.43 -8.61 -0.90
N MET A 18 -25.24 -8.45 -1.50
CA MET A 18 -24.38 -7.30 -1.21
C MET A 18 -24.97 -6.02 -1.79
N CYS A 19 -25.47 -6.05 -3.03
CA CYS A 19 -26.16 -4.93 -3.65
C CYS A 19 -27.44 -4.56 -2.89
N GLU A 20 -28.20 -5.55 -2.41
CA GLU A 20 -29.41 -5.34 -1.61
C GLU A 20 -29.10 -4.69 -0.25
N ARG A 21 -28.03 -5.14 0.43
CA ARG A 21 -27.69 -4.67 1.79
C ARG A 21 -26.92 -3.35 1.80
N LEU A 22 -26.06 -3.11 0.82
CA LEU A 22 -25.09 -2.00 0.84
C LEU A 22 -25.33 -0.96 -0.26
N GLY A 23 -26.21 -1.25 -1.23
CA GLY A 23 -26.49 -0.41 -2.38
C GLY A 23 -25.98 -1.00 -3.70
N VAL A 24 -26.67 -0.66 -4.80
CA VAL A 24 -26.49 -1.27 -6.14
C VAL A 24 -25.07 -1.13 -6.72
N THR A 25 -24.21 -0.28 -6.15
CA THR A 25 -22.85 0.01 -6.68
C THR A 25 -21.71 -0.32 -5.72
N THR A 26 -21.97 -0.96 -4.57
CA THR A 26 -20.92 -1.13 -3.55
C THR A 26 -19.78 -2.04 -4.00
N VAL A 27 -20.09 -3.14 -4.69
CA VAL A 27 -19.06 -4.07 -5.19
C VAL A 27 -19.47 -4.65 -6.53
N SER A 28 -18.56 -4.64 -7.50
CA SER A 28 -18.79 -5.25 -8.81
C SER A 28 -18.82 -6.78 -8.73
N TYR A 29 -19.53 -7.39 -9.67
CA TYR A 29 -19.57 -8.85 -9.80
C TYR A 29 -18.18 -9.46 -10.03
N ASP A 30 -17.30 -8.77 -10.77
CA ASP A 30 -15.93 -9.21 -11.00
C ASP A 30 -15.11 -9.28 -9.71
N THR A 31 -15.25 -8.29 -8.84
CA THR A 31 -14.62 -8.33 -7.51
C THR A 31 -15.13 -9.52 -6.70
N VAL A 32 -16.44 -9.81 -6.72
CA VAL A 32 -17.00 -10.98 -6.04
C VAL A 32 -16.40 -12.28 -6.59
N LYS A 33 -16.25 -12.41 -7.91
CA LYS A 33 -15.63 -13.59 -8.53
C LYS A 33 -14.17 -13.77 -8.10
N VAL A 34 -13.38 -12.70 -8.04
CA VAL A 34 -11.96 -12.76 -7.61
C VAL A 34 -11.87 -13.28 -6.18
N TRP A 35 -12.65 -12.71 -5.26
CA TRP A 35 -12.68 -13.17 -3.86
C TRP A 35 -13.12 -14.63 -3.74
N PHE A 36 -14.15 -15.05 -4.49
CA PHE A 36 -14.59 -16.44 -4.49
C PHE A 36 -13.54 -17.41 -5.04
N ARG A 37 -12.68 -16.97 -5.98
CA ARG A 37 -11.53 -17.77 -6.45
C ARG A 37 -10.47 -17.90 -5.36
N LYS A 38 -10.13 -16.81 -4.66
CA LYS A 38 -9.21 -16.83 -3.50
C LYS A 38 -9.69 -17.79 -2.42
N PHE A 39 -10.96 -17.69 -2.00
CA PHE A 39 -11.53 -18.57 -0.97
C PHE A 39 -11.56 -20.05 -1.39
N LYS A 40 -11.71 -20.34 -2.69
CA LYS A 40 -11.60 -21.71 -3.22
C LYS A 40 -10.17 -22.24 -3.21
N ALA A 41 -9.19 -21.36 -3.41
CA ALA A 41 -7.76 -21.68 -3.32
C ALA A 41 -7.26 -21.78 -1.86
N GLY A 42 -8.13 -21.54 -0.86
CA GLY A 42 -7.76 -21.55 0.55
C GLY A 42 -7.11 -20.26 1.04
N ASP A 43 -7.06 -19.23 0.20
CA ASP A 43 -6.65 -17.89 0.57
C ASP A 43 -7.83 -17.15 1.20
N PHE A 44 -7.75 -16.97 2.52
CA PHE A 44 -8.74 -16.25 3.33
C PHE A 44 -8.18 -14.93 3.88
N ASP A 45 -6.99 -14.54 3.43
CA ASP A 45 -6.43 -13.25 3.82
C ASP A 45 -7.31 -12.14 3.23
N ILE A 46 -7.83 -11.31 4.13
CA ILE A 46 -8.67 -10.16 3.77
C ILE A 46 -7.82 -8.90 3.62
N GLU A 47 -6.57 -8.93 4.08
CA GLU A 47 -5.67 -7.82 3.91
C GLU A 47 -5.28 -7.71 2.44
N ASP A 48 -5.17 -6.47 1.96
CA ASP A 48 -4.63 -6.23 0.63
C ASP A 48 -3.18 -6.72 0.62
N GLU A 49 -2.91 -7.69 -0.25
CA GLU A 49 -1.54 -8.08 -0.55
C GLU A 49 -0.74 -6.82 -0.89
N ARG A 50 0.49 -6.77 -0.38
CA ARG A 50 1.40 -5.64 -0.65
C ARG A 50 1.46 -5.44 -2.16
N HIS A 51 0.82 -4.38 -2.63
CA HIS A 51 0.72 -4.10 -4.05
C HIS A 51 2.13 -4.06 -4.63
N SER A 52 2.39 -4.86 -5.66
CA SER A 52 3.65 -4.91 -6.41
C SER A 52 3.79 -3.70 -7.33
N GLY A 53 3.54 -2.49 -6.80
CA GLY A 53 4.04 -1.27 -7.40
C GLY A 53 5.53 -1.15 -7.10
N HIS A 54 6.31 -0.56 -8.02
CA HIS A 54 7.75 -0.34 -7.87
C HIS A 54 8.03 0.49 -6.61
N ARG A 55 8.17 -0.19 -5.48
CA ARG A 55 8.65 0.39 -4.23
C ARG A 55 10.14 0.53 -4.40
N ILE A 56 10.54 1.73 -4.80
CA ILE A 56 11.89 2.19 -4.57
C ILE A 56 12.06 2.26 -3.06
N GLU A 57 12.63 1.21 -2.48
CA GLU A 57 12.90 1.13 -1.06
C GLU A 57 14.17 1.92 -0.78
N VAL A 58 14.00 3.06 -0.11
CA VAL A 58 15.13 3.82 0.44
C VAL A 58 15.64 3.04 1.64
N ASP A 59 16.93 2.71 1.65
CA ASP A 59 17.59 2.18 2.84
C ASP A 59 17.58 3.27 3.93
N TYR A 60 16.75 3.05 4.96
CA TYR A 60 16.60 4.01 6.05
C TYR A 60 17.83 4.08 6.94
N GLU A 61 18.64 3.01 7.03
CA GLU A 61 19.88 3.03 7.82
C GLU A 61 20.95 3.83 7.09
N GLN A 62 21.08 3.66 5.77
CA GLN A 62 21.95 4.51 4.95
C GLN A 62 21.53 5.98 5.03
N LEU A 63 20.21 6.26 4.96
CA LEU A 63 19.69 7.61 5.08
C LEU A 63 19.99 8.24 6.47
N LYS A 64 19.84 7.47 7.55
CA LYS A 64 20.19 7.93 8.91
C LYS A 64 21.68 8.20 9.05
N GLN A 65 22.55 7.37 8.45
CA GLN A 65 24.00 7.58 8.47
C GLN A 65 24.39 8.89 7.81
N ILE A 66 23.84 9.20 6.63
CA ILE A 66 24.11 10.46 5.92
C ILE A 66 23.69 11.67 6.78
N ILE A 67 22.52 11.62 7.40
CA ILE A 67 22.02 12.69 8.29
C ILE A 67 22.85 12.81 9.58
N ALA A 68 23.35 11.69 10.11
CA ALA A 68 24.19 11.67 11.30
C ALA A 68 25.60 12.22 11.04
N GLN A 69 26.13 12.01 9.82
CA GLN A 69 27.42 12.56 9.40
C GLN A 69 27.34 14.07 9.16
N ASP A 70 26.29 14.55 8.48
CA ASP A 70 26.06 15.97 8.27
C ASP A 70 24.58 16.33 8.44
N ARG A 71 24.25 16.98 9.55
CA ARG A 71 22.88 17.41 9.86
C ARG A 71 22.39 18.53 8.95
N ASN A 72 23.27 19.21 8.21
CA ASN A 72 22.95 20.32 7.32
C ASN A 72 22.89 19.87 5.83
N VAL A 73 23.09 18.58 5.55
CA VAL A 73 23.05 18.05 4.19
C VAL A 73 21.70 18.32 3.52
N SER A 74 21.73 18.88 2.31
CA SER A 74 20.50 19.20 1.59
C SER A 74 19.83 17.93 1.04
N THR A 75 18.50 17.92 0.99
CA THR A 75 17.75 16.81 0.36
C THR A 75 18.12 16.58 -1.11
N ARG A 76 18.59 17.63 -1.81
CA ARG A 76 19.06 17.51 -3.19
C ARG A 76 20.38 16.73 -3.24
N THR A 77 21.28 16.97 -2.30
CA THR A 77 22.56 16.25 -2.17
C THR A 77 22.30 14.77 -1.87
N ILE A 78 21.45 14.46 -0.88
CA ILE A 78 21.07 13.08 -0.55
C ILE A 78 20.46 12.37 -1.78
N ALA A 79 19.59 13.06 -2.51
CA ALA A 79 18.95 12.49 -3.70
C ALA A 79 19.95 12.13 -4.81
N LEU A 80 20.99 12.96 -5.00
CA LEU A 80 22.06 12.68 -5.95
C LEU A 80 22.92 11.50 -5.49
N GLU A 81 23.27 11.46 -4.21
CA GLU A 81 24.11 10.41 -3.62
C GLU A 81 23.41 9.04 -3.65
N LEU A 82 22.14 8.99 -3.22
CA LEU A 82 21.33 7.77 -3.22
C LEU A 82 20.70 7.45 -4.58
N LYS A 83 20.92 8.28 -5.60
CA LYS A 83 20.34 8.15 -6.95
C LYS A 83 18.82 8.00 -6.95
N PHE A 84 18.15 8.67 -6.01
CA PHE A 84 16.70 8.67 -5.91
C PHE A 84 16.11 10.02 -6.31
N ALA A 85 14.84 10.03 -6.73
CA ALA A 85 14.12 11.27 -6.92
C ALA A 85 14.04 12.04 -5.59
N LYS A 86 14.20 13.37 -5.63
CA LYS A 86 14.07 14.25 -4.46
C LYS A 86 12.77 13.96 -3.67
N LYS A 87 11.66 13.73 -4.36
CA LYS A 87 10.36 13.39 -3.76
C LYS A 87 10.42 12.12 -2.90
N THR A 88 11.15 11.11 -3.34
CA THR A 88 11.35 9.85 -2.61
C THR A 88 12.11 10.09 -1.31
N ILE A 89 13.19 10.88 -1.35
CA ILE A 89 13.96 11.24 -0.14
C ILE A 89 13.12 12.07 0.84
N VAL A 90 12.37 13.08 0.36
CA VAL A 90 11.47 13.87 1.21
C VAL A 90 10.46 12.97 1.93
N ASN A 91 9.88 12.00 1.22
CA ASN A 91 8.93 11.06 1.83
C ASN A 91 9.62 10.12 2.83
N ALA A 92 10.82 9.64 2.54
CA ALA A 92 11.60 8.80 3.44
C ALA A 92 11.98 9.55 4.73
N LEU A 93 12.42 10.80 4.62
CA LEU A 93 12.73 11.68 5.76
C LEU A 93 11.52 11.88 6.68
N LYS A 94 10.33 12.12 6.09
CA LYS A 94 9.07 12.21 6.85
C LYS A 94 8.76 10.93 7.62
N ARG A 95 9.03 9.75 7.05
CA ARG A 95 8.81 8.45 7.71
C ARG A 95 9.73 8.21 8.90
N ILE A 96 10.93 8.78 8.89
CA ILE A 96 11.89 8.69 10.01
C ILE A 96 11.82 9.89 10.97
N ASN A 97 10.77 10.72 10.88
CA ASN A 97 10.55 11.92 11.69
C ASN A 97 11.69 12.96 11.65
N VAL A 98 12.46 13.02 10.56
CA VAL A 98 13.48 14.05 10.36
C VAL A 98 12.89 15.21 9.54
N THR A 99 12.81 16.39 10.15
CA THR A 99 12.36 17.62 9.49
C THR A 99 13.53 18.57 9.26
N PHE A 100 13.89 18.80 8.00
CA PHE A 100 14.78 19.90 7.64
C PHE A 100 13.98 21.20 7.67
N LYS A 101 14.48 22.21 8.40
CA LYS A 101 13.99 23.57 8.24
C LYS A 101 14.53 24.10 6.93
N PHE A 102 13.71 24.04 5.88
CA PHE A 102 14.04 24.71 4.62
C PHE A 102 13.84 26.21 4.84
N ASN A 103 14.93 26.98 4.73
CA ASN A 103 14.80 28.35 4.27
C ASN A 103 14.57 28.26 2.76
N LEU A 104 13.36 28.62 2.32
CA LEU A 104 12.99 28.77 0.91
C LEU A 104 13.80 29.88 0.25
#